data_AF-A0A427DUR8-F1
#
_entry.id   AF-A0A427DUR8-F1
#
_cell.length_a   1.000
_cell.length_b   1.000
_cell.length_c   1.000
_cell.angle_alpha   90.00
_cell.angle_beta   90.00
_cell.angle_gamma   90.00
#
_symmetry.space_group_name_H-M   'P 1'
#
loop_
_entity.id
_entity.type
_entity.pdbx_description
1 polymer ?
#
loop_
_entity_poly.entity_id
_entity_poly.type
_entity_poly.pdbx_seq_one_letter_code
_entity_poly.pdbx_strand_id
1 'polypeptide(L)' 'MPVKHDLFADLKLTRDEVAERSRSDARLQQLLSDYDETDLQVLDAEKGLAGGVGDDDLKKLKEKRLLVKDKIVQRLTSPR' A
#
# COMPACT_ATOMS: atom_id res chain seq x y z
N MET A 1 18.13 4.30 0.82
CA MET A 1 17.95 3.43 -0.36
C MET A 1 16.45 3.28 -0.60
N PRO A 2 15.94 3.39 -1.84
CA PRO A 2 14.52 3.25 -2.09
C PRO A 2 14.13 1.79 -1.91
N VAL A 3 13.53 1.47 -0.78
CA VAL A 3 13.04 0.13 -0.51
C VAL A 3 11.81 -0.08 -1.40
N LYS A 4 11.99 -0.83 -2.49
CA LYS A 4 10.88 -1.31 -3.32
C LYS A 4 10.09 -2.30 -2.47
N HIS A 5 9.10 -1.79 -1.76
CA HIS A 5 8.16 -2.60 -1.01
C HIS A 5 7.02 -2.99 -1.94
N ASP A 6 7.22 -4.04 -2.73
CA ASP A 6 6.14 -4.69 -3.46
C ASP A 6 5.31 -5.53 -2.48
N LEU A 7 4.14 -5.00 -2.09
CA LEU A 7 3.15 -5.67 -1.23
C LEU A 7 2.92 -7.13 -1.67
N PHE A 8 2.73 -7.33 -2.98
CA PHE A 8 2.48 -8.63 -3.60
C PHE A 8 3.68 -9.58 -3.50
N ALA A 9 4.90 -9.05 -3.62
CA ALA A 9 6.12 -9.83 -3.48
C ALA A 9 6.36 -10.28 -2.03
N ASP A 10 6.04 -9.42 -1.07
CA ASP A 10 6.10 -9.70 0.37
C ASP A 10 5.12 -10.83 0.76
N LEU A 11 3.91 -10.76 0.19
CA LEU A 11 2.84 -11.73 0.41
C LEU A 11 3.01 -13.03 -0.38
N LYS A 12 3.88 -13.06 -1.41
CA LYS A 12 3.90 -14.10 -2.46
C LYS A 12 2.52 -14.34 -3.09
N LEU A 13 1.69 -13.30 -3.15
CA LEU A 13 0.34 -13.34 -3.72
C LEU A 13 0.26 -12.33 -4.84
N THR A 14 -0.48 -12.67 -5.89
CA THR A 14 -0.78 -11.73 -6.97
C THR A 14 -1.83 -10.70 -6.56
N ARG A 15 -1.89 -9.56 -7.27
CA ARG A 15 -2.95 -8.55 -7.06
C ARG A 15 -4.35 -9.15 -7.20
N ASP A 16 -4.50 -10.10 -8.12
CA ASP A 16 -5.73 -10.86 -8.32
C ASP A 16 -6.09 -11.72 -7.10
N GLU A 17 -5.15 -12.50 -6.57
CA GLU A 17 -5.41 -13.33 -5.38
C GLU A 17 -5.76 -12.50 -4.15
N VAL A 18 -5.08 -11.36 -3.97
CA VAL A 18 -5.37 -10.43 -2.87
C VAL A 18 -6.75 -9.78 -3.08
N ALA A 19 -7.12 -9.44 -4.32
CA ALA A 19 -8.44 -8.94 -4.67
C ALA A 19 -9.54 -9.98 -4.40
N GLU A 20 -9.35 -11.24 -4.81
CA GLU A 20 -10.28 -12.34 -4.52
C GLU A 20 -10.47 -12.53 -3.01
N ARG A 21 -9.37 -12.55 -2.23
CA ARG A 21 -9.45 -12.61 -0.76
C ARG A 21 -10.18 -11.41 -0.17
N SER A 22 -9.98 -10.23 -0.74
CA SER A 22 -10.65 -9.01 -0.30
C SER A 22 -12.15 -9.04 -0.50
N ARG A 23 -12.65 -9.74 -1.53
CA ARG A 23 -14.09 -9.95 -1.73
C ARG A 23 -14.75 -10.67 -0.55
N SER A 24 -13.99 -11.52 0.13
CA SER A 24 -14.46 -12.28 1.30
C SER A 24 -14.11 -11.60 2.64
N ASP A 25 -13.21 -10.61 2.66
CA ASP A 25 -12.80 -9.88 3.85
C ASP A 25 -12.91 -8.36 3.60
N ALA A 26 -14.03 -7.77 4.02
CA ALA A 26 -14.31 -6.34 3.85
C ALA A 26 -13.24 -5.43 4.46
N ARG A 27 -12.56 -5.87 5.53
CA ARG A 27 -11.45 -5.10 6.11
C ARG A 27 -10.22 -5.11 5.21
N LEU A 28 -9.92 -6.26 4.59
CA LEU A 28 -8.83 -6.36 3.63
C LEU A 28 -9.11 -5.49 2.39
N GLN A 29 -10.36 -5.50 1.91
CA GLN A 29 -10.77 -4.64 0.80
C GLN A 29 -10.53 -3.16 1.10
N GLN A 30 -10.95 -2.70 2.28
CA GLN A 30 -10.73 -1.31 2.69
C GLN A 30 -9.23 -0.97 2.79
N LEU A 31 -8.42 -1.86 3.36
CA LEU A 31 -6.97 -1.67 3.43
C LEU A 31 -6.31 -1.61 2.04
N LEU A 32 -6.78 -2.40 1.08
CA LEU A 32 -6.27 -2.35 -0.30
C LEU A 32 -6.62 -1.04 -0.99
N SER A 33 -7.84 -0.54 -0.80
CA SER A 33 -8.23 0.78 -1.31
C SER A 33 -7.39 1.89 -0.70
N ASP A 34 -7.17 1.88 0.63
CA ASP A 34 -6.30 2.84 1.32
C ASP A 34 -4.85 2.77 0.79
N TYR A 35 -4.36 1.57 0.48
CA TYR A 35 -3.03 1.36 -0.07
C TYR A 35 -2.91 1.94 -1.48
N ASP A 36 -3.88 1.65 -2.35
CA ASP A 36 -3.92 2.11 -3.73
C ASP A 36 -3.98 3.65 -3.79
N GLU A 37 -4.82 4.26 -2.95
CA GLU A 37 -4.91 5.71 -2.82
C GLU A 37 -3.60 6.33 -2.31
N THR A 38 -2.96 5.71 -1.32
CA THR A 38 -1.68 6.18 -0.80
C THR A 38 -0.57 6.04 -1.84
N ASP A 39 -0.53 4.94 -2.59
CA ASP A 39 0.46 4.72 -3.65
C ASP A 39 0.29 5.71 -4.80
N LEU A 40 -0.95 6.00 -5.20
CA LEU A 40 -1.25 7.06 -6.17
C LEU A 40 -0.76 8.43 -5.66
N GLN A 41 -0.98 8.76 -4.40
CA GLN A 41 -0.48 10.00 -3.80
C GLN A 41 1.05 10.05 -3.77
N VAL A 42 1.73 8.94 -3.45
CA VAL A 42 3.20 8.85 -3.51
C VAL A 42 3.67 9.05 -4.95
N LEU A 43 3.06 8.38 -5.92
CA LEU A 43 3.44 8.50 -7.33
C LEU A 43 3.21 9.91 -7.87
N ASP A 44 2.12 10.56 -7.49
CA ASP A 44 1.81 11.93 -7.90
C ASP A 44 2.80 12.93 -7.28
N ALA A 45 3.14 12.71 -6.00
CA ALA A 45 4.20 13.43 -5.31
C ALA A 45 5.59 13.21 -5.94
N GLU A 46 5.95 11.97 -6.28
CA GLU A 46 7.23 11.63 -6.92
C GLU A 46 7.32 12.17 -8.35
N LYS A 47 6.19 12.23 -9.06
CA LYS A 47 6.11 12.82 -10.40
C LYS A 47 6.16 14.34 -10.41
N GLY A 48 6.09 14.97 -9.23
CA GLY A 48 6.05 16.44 -9.11
C GLY A 48 4.78 17.07 -9.66
N LEU A 49 3.74 16.28 -9.94
CA LEU A 49 2.43 16.75 -10.42
C LEU A 49 1.71 17.55 -9.32
N ALA A 50 1.95 17.21 -8.05
CA ALA A 50 1.44 17.90 -6.87
C ALA A 50 2.17 19.22 -6.51
N GLY A 51 2.74 19.95 -7.49
CA GLY A 51 3.09 21.37 -7.32
C GLY A 51 4.13 21.69 -6.23
N GLY A 52 5.10 20.80 -6.01
CA GLY A 52 6.13 20.97 -4.98
C GLY A 52 5.80 20.25 -3.67
N VAL A 53 5.51 18.95 -3.75
CA VAL A 53 5.49 18.10 -2.56
C VAL A 53 6.89 18.14 -1.93
N GLY A 54 6.98 18.75 -0.75
CA GLY A 54 8.20 18.75 0.03
C GLY A 54 8.58 17.34 0.45
N ASP A 55 9.88 17.06 0.56
CA ASP A 55 10.41 15.77 1.01
C ASP A 55 9.70 15.22 2.26
N ASP A 56 9.25 16.09 3.17
CA ASP A 56 8.50 15.72 4.37
C ASP A 56 7.14 15.06 4.07
N ASP A 57 6.38 15.57 3.10
CA ASP A 57 5.08 15.00 2.75
C ASP A 57 5.26 13.71 1.96
N LEU A 58 6.25 13.64 1.08
CA LEU A 58 6.62 12.39 0.42
C LEU A 58 7.04 11.32 1.43
N LYS A 59 7.77 11.71 2.48
CA LYS A 59 8.20 10.83 3.57
C LYS A 59 7.01 10.32 4.39
N LYS A 60 6.06 11.19 4.75
CA LYS A 60 4.81 10.80 5.42
C LYS A 60 3.97 9.85 4.58
N LEU A 61 3.84 10.10 3.28
CA LEU A 61 3.10 9.24 2.36
C LEU A 61 3.76 7.86 2.24
N LYS A 62 5.10 7.81 2.16
CA LYS A 62 5.87 6.56 2.18
C LYS A 62 5.68 5.78 3.48
N GLU A 63 5.67 6.45 4.63
CA GLU A 63 5.37 5.83 5.93
C GLU A 63 3.93 5.32 6.00
N LYS A 64 2.95 6.09 5.52
CA LYS A 64 1.56 5.62 5.42
C LYS A 64 1.46 4.37 4.54
N ARG A 65 2.11 4.38 3.37
CA ARG A 65 2.14 3.21 2.47
C ARG A 65 2.69 1.99 3.18
N LEU A 66 3.78 2.16 3.95
CA LEU A 66 4.37 1.10 4.75
C LEU A 66 3.41 0.56 5.81
N LEU A 67 2.76 1.44 6.58
CA LEU A 67 1.81 1.05 7.63
C LEU A 67 0.60 0.29 7.08
N VAL A 68 0.03 0.77 5.96
CA VAL A 68 -1.10 0.09 5.33
C VAL A 68 -0.65 -1.26 4.76
N LYS A 69 0.53 -1.32 4.13
CA LYS A 69 1.13 -2.58 3.68
C LYS A 69 1.27 -3.58 4.83
N ASP A 70 1.83 -3.15 5.95
CA ASP A 70 2.06 -4.01 7.12
C ASP A 70 0.74 -4.56 7.66
N LYS A 71 -0.31 -3.73 7.73
CA LYS A 71 -1.66 -4.17 8.11
C LYS A 71 -2.23 -5.21 7.14
N ILE A 72 -2.03 -5.05 5.83
CA ILE A 72 -2.47 -6.03 4.82
C ILE A 72 -1.72 -7.34 5.01
N VAL A 73 -0.39 -7.27 5.16
CA VAL A 73 0.47 -8.44 5.40
C VAL A 73 0.06 -9.15 6.67
N GLN A 74 -0.09 -8.43 7.79
CA GLN A 74 -0.58 -8.99 9.04
C GLN A 74 -1.94 -9.65 8.85
N ARG A 75 -2.88 -9.03 8.12
CA ARG A 75 -4.22 -9.59 7.92
C ARG A 75 -4.21 -10.87 7.08
N LEU A 76 -3.32 -10.97 6.10
CA LEU A 76 -3.18 -12.11 5.21
C LEU A 76 -2.31 -13.24 5.78
N THR A 77 -1.32 -12.90 6.60
CA THR A 77 -0.38 -13.83 7.24
C THR A 77 -0.87 -14.33 8.59
N SER A 78 -1.74 -13.58 9.29
CA SER A 78 -2.31 -14.03 10.56
C SER A 78 -3.19 -15.26 10.29
N PRO A 79 -2.79 -16.45 10.75
CA PRO A 79 -3.67 -17.61 10.69
C PRO A 79 -4.88 -17.32 11.59
N ARG A 80 -6.09 -17.47 11.06
CA ARG A 80 -7.29 -17.57 11.90
C ARG A 80 -7.27 -18.88 12.67
#